data_AF-A0A9D9WBD2-F1
#
_entry.id   AF-A0A9D9WBD2-F1
#
_cell.length_a   1.000
_cell.length_b   1.000
_cell.length_c   1.000
_cell.angle_alpha   90.00
_cell.angle_beta   90.00
_cell.angle_gamma   90.00
#
_symmetry.space_group_name_H-M   'P 1'
#
loop_
_entity.id
_entity.type
_entity.pdbx_description
1 polymer ?
#
loop_
_entity_poly.entity_id
_entity_poly.type
_entity_poly.pdbx_seq_one_letter_code
_entity_poly.pdbx_strand_id
1 'polypeptide(L)'
;MTQYDEAAKRRIRWVAMRRGLLELDIVLNKFLATEFDALTDDELAVFCQILDLPDQEFLSIVNGKSEPEDPALLPLINRLRAV
;
A
#
# COMPACT_ATOMS: atom_id res chain seq x y z
N MET A 1 -4.69 22.36 -0.61
CA MET A 1 -3.27 22.07 -0.83
C MET A 1 -3.16 20.56 -0.91
N THR A 2 -3.37 20.01 -2.09
CA THR A 2 -3.28 18.57 -2.39
C THR A 2 -1.85 18.30 -2.83
N GLN A 3 -1.13 17.43 -2.11
CA GLN A 3 0.33 17.27 -2.23
C GLN A 3 0.73 15.91 -2.82
N TYR A 4 -0.23 15.01 -3.07
CA TYR A 4 0.01 13.77 -3.79
C TYR A 4 -0.39 13.87 -5.26
N ASP A 5 0.52 14.44 -6.06
CA ASP A 5 0.46 14.48 -7.51
C ASP A 5 0.34 13.09 -8.15
N GLU A 6 -0.19 13.05 -9.39
CA GLU A 6 -0.17 11.90 -10.29
C GLU A 6 1.22 11.21 -10.38
N ALA A 7 2.29 11.98 -10.18
CA ALA A 7 3.65 11.48 -10.12
C ALA A 7 3.90 10.54 -8.93
N ALA A 8 3.40 10.87 -7.73
CA ALA A 8 3.53 10.02 -6.55
C ALA A 8 2.76 8.71 -6.73
N LYS A 9 1.56 8.80 -7.31
CA LYS A 9 0.73 7.65 -7.66
C LYS A 9 1.40 6.70 -8.66
N ARG A 10 2.01 7.25 -9.72
CA ARG A 10 2.80 6.44 -10.67
C ARG A 10 4.02 5.81 -10.02
N ARG A 11 4.67 6.52 -9.10
CA ARG A 11 5.84 6.01 -8.36
C ARG A 11 5.45 4.83 -7.48
N ILE A 12 4.35 4.95 -6.74
CA ILE A 12 3.76 3.88 -5.93
C ILE A 12 3.46 2.64 -6.79
N ARG A 13 2.75 2.83 -7.91
CA ARG A 13 2.44 1.74 -8.85
C ARG A 13 3.70 1.07 -9.38
N TRP A 14 4.74 1.86 -9.66
CA TRP A 14 6.00 1.36 -10.18
C TRP A 14 6.83 0.61 -9.13
N VAL A 15 6.86 1.09 -7.88
CA VAL A 15 7.53 0.39 -6.76
C VAL A 15 6.81 -0.91 -6.44
N ALA A 16 5.47 -0.90 -6.39
CA ALA A 16 4.63 -2.08 -6.21
C ALA A 16 4.89 -3.16 -7.29
N MET A 17 4.94 -2.73 -8.55
CA MET A 17 5.06 -3.64 -9.71
C MET A 17 6.48 -4.17 -9.95
N ARG A 18 7.49 -3.67 -9.22
CA ARG A 18 8.88 -4.21 -9.26
C ARG A 18 9.18 -5.21 -8.15
N ARG A 19 8.18 -5.59 -7.36
CA ARG A 19 8.33 -6.62 -6.33
C ARG A 19 8.21 -8.00 -6.99
N GLY A 20 9.20 -8.87 -6.80
CA GLY A 20 9.30 -10.17 -7.48
C GLY A 20 8.26 -11.23 -7.07
N LEU A 21 7.22 -10.83 -6.35
CA LEU A 21 6.17 -11.68 -5.79
C LEU A 21 4.84 -11.39 -6.48
N LEU A 22 4.37 -12.37 -7.26
CA LEU A 22 3.11 -12.27 -8.01
C LEU A 22 1.90 -12.02 -7.09
N GLU A 23 1.89 -12.64 -5.91
CA GLU A 23 0.84 -12.45 -4.90
C GLU A 23 0.77 -11.00 -4.42
N LEU A 24 1.92 -10.35 -4.21
CA LEU A 24 1.96 -8.94 -3.84
C LEU A 24 1.49 -8.06 -4.99
N ASP A 25 1.91 -8.35 -6.22
CA ASP A 25 1.49 -7.59 -7.38
C ASP A 25 -0.04 -7.63 -7.56
N ILE A 26 -0.68 -8.80 -7.40
CA ILE A 26 -2.14 -8.94 -7.50
C ILE A 26 -2.87 -8.15 -6.42
N VAL A 27 -2.44 -8.28 -5.17
CA VAL A 27 -3.05 -7.55 -4.03
C VAL A 27 -2.87 -6.05 -4.21
N LEU A 28 -1.66 -5.60 -4.56
CA LEU A 28 -1.35 -4.19 -4.79
C LEU A 28 -2.13 -3.64 -5.98
N ASN A 29 -2.28 -4.40 -7.07
CA ASN A 29 -3.03 -3.97 -8.25
C ASN A 29 -4.52 -3.82 -7.94
N LYS A 30 -5.13 -4.79 -7.24
CA LYS A 30 -6.52 -4.68 -6.75
C LYS A 30 -6.69 -3.51 -5.79
N PHE A 31 -5.77 -3.33 -4.85
CA PHE A 31 -5.80 -2.22 -3.91
C PHE A 31 -5.69 -0.87 -4.64
N LEU A 32 -4.75 -0.73 -5.57
CA LEU A 32 -4.59 0.44 -6.44
C LEU A 32 -5.72 0.61 -7.46
N ALA A 33 -6.61 -0.36 -7.65
CA ALA A 33 -7.79 -0.16 -8.49
C ALA A 33 -8.99 0.34 -7.66
N THR A 34 -9.12 -0.14 -6.42
CA THR A 34 -10.28 0.14 -5.55
C THR A 34 -10.05 1.36 -4.66
N GLU A 35 -8.88 1.45 -4.02
CA GLU A 35 -8.59 2.50 -3.05
C GLU A 35 -7.97 3.73 -3.71
N PHE A 36 -7.43 3.63 -4.93
CA PHE A 36 -6.82 4.77 -5.64
C PHE A 36 -7.79 5.90 -6.00
N ASP A 37 -9.08 5.59 -6.09
CA ASP A 37 -10.17 6.57 -6.27
C ASP A 37 -10.68 7.12 -4.92
N ALA A 38 -10.51 6.35 -3.83
CA ALA A 38 -11.01 6.66 -2.49
C ALA A 38 -9.95 7.22 -1.53
N LEU A 39 -8.67 7.12 -1.87
CA LEU A 39 -7.53 7.47 -1.02
C LEU A 39 -7.30 8.97 -0.95
N THR A 40 -7.13 9.46 0.27
CA THR A 40 -6.76 10.85 0.56
C THR A 40 -5.24 10.97 0.62
N ASP A 41 -4.68 12.17 0.46
CA ASP A 41 -3.24 12.45 0.52
C ASP A 41 -2.54 11.86 1.76
N ASP A 42 -3.20 11.90 2.91
CA ASP A 42 -2.68 11.40 4.19
C ASP A 42 -2.47 9.87 4.17
N GLU A 43 -3.44 9.15 3.62
CA GLU A 43 -3.39 7.69 3.50
C GLU A 43 -2.39 7.23 2.42
N LEU A 44 -2.16 8.04 1.37
CA LEU A 44 -1.08 7.80 0.40
C LEU A 44 0.31 7.96 1.04
N ALA A 45 0.47 8.89 1.98
CA ALA A 45 1.71 9.05 2.73
C ALA A 45 2.00 7.83 3.60
N VAL A 46 0.98 7.37 4.33
CA VAL A 46 0.97 6.13 5.10
C VAL A 46 1.31 4.94 4.19
N PHE A 47 0.68 4.83 3.02
CA PHE A 47 0.95 3.74 2.06
C PHE A 47 2.38 3.74 1.54
N CYS A 48 2.94 4.92 1.23
CA CYS A 48 4.33 5.07 0.82
C CYS A 48 5.30 4.53 1.88
N GLN A 49 5.00 4.73 3.17
CA GLN A 49 5.80 4.17 4.26
C GLN A 49 5.73 2.64 4.28
N ILE A 50 4.55 2.05 4.09
CA ILE A 50 4.41 0.59 3.99
C ILE A 50 5.15 0.05 2.76
N LEU A 51 5.12 0.78 1.64
CA LEU A 51 5.82 0.41 0.41
C LEU A 51 7.33 0.57 0.47
N ASP A 52 7.87 1.26 1.47
CA ASP A 52 9.31 1.29 1.75
C ASP A 52 9.75 0.01 2.48
N LEU A 53 8.81 -0.69 3.14
CA LEU A 53 9.10 -1.96 3.83
C LEU A 53 9.46 -3.08 2.85
N PRO A 54 10.36 -4.01 3.26
CA PRO A 54 10.72 -5.16 2.46
C PRO A 54 9.52 -6.07 2.16
N ASP A 55 9.56 -6.76 1.04
CA ASP A 55 8.47 -7.62 0.53
C ASP A 55 7.97 -8.63 1.55
N GLN A 56 8.89 -9.19 2.34
CA GLN A 56 8.58 -10.19 3.35
C GLN A 56 7.79 -9.60 4.53
N GLU A 57 8.11 -8.37 4.93
CA GLU A 57 7.36 -7.65 5.97
C GLU A 57 6.00 -7.21 5.45
N PHE A 58 5.97 -6.63 4.25
CA PHE A 58 4.71 -6.27 3.59
C PHE A 58 3.76 -7.46 3.54
N LEU A 59 4.23 -8.60 3.01
CA LEU A 59 3.43 -9.83 2.89
C LEU A 59 3.01 -10.39 4.25
N SER A 60 3.83 -10.24 5.30
CA SER A 60 3.48 -10.66 6.66
C SER A 60 2.40 -9.77 7.27
N ILE A 61 2.46 -8.46 7.03
CA ILE A 61 1.44 -7.50 7.45
C ILE A 61 0.11 -7.77 6.73
N VAL A 62 0.14 -8.00 5.42
CA VAL A 62 -1.05 -8.38 4.64
C VAL A 62 -1.66 -9.68 5.18
N ASN A 63 -0.84 -10.70 5.45
CA ASN A 63 -1.29 -11.98 6.00
C ASN A 63 -1.73 -11.90 7.48
N GLY A 64 -1.58 -10.78 8.17
CA GLY A 64 -1.86 -10.67 9.60
C GLY A 64 -0.90 -11.42 10.51
N LYS A 65 0.29 -11.75 9.99
CA LYS A 65 1.40 -12.31 10.75
C LYS A 65 2.23 -11.24 11.46
N SER A 66 2.24 -10.01 10.93
CA SER A 66 2.87 -8.85 11.54
C SER A 66 1.83 -7.75 11.75
N GLU A 67 1.89 -7.09 12.89
CA GLU A 67 1.12 -5.88 13.17
C GLU A 67 1.91 -4.66 12.69
N PRO A 68 1.27 -3.67 12.05
CA PRO A 68 1.94 -2.42 11.75
C PRO A 68 2.39 -1.75 13.05
N GLU A 69 3.65 -1.34 13.07
CA GLU A 69 4.23 -0.55 14.15
C GLU A 69 3.53 0.81 14.32
N ASP A 70 3.03 1.38 13.22
CA ASP A 70 2.26 2.62 13.25
C ASP A 70 0.74 2.36 13.24
N PRO A 71 -0.01 2.88 14.22
CA PRO A 71 -1.47 2.76 14.25
C PRO A 71 -2.15 3.53 13.11
N ALA A 72 -1.45 4.47 12.48
CA ALA A 72 -1.91 5.14 11.26
C ALA A 72 -1.97 4.19 10.05
N LEU A 73 -1.20 3.10 10.05
CA LEU A 73 -1.20 2.09 8.97
C LEU A 73 -2.35 1.08 9.13
N LEU A 74 -2.88 0.90 10.34
CA LEU A 74 -3.97 -0.05 10.64
C LEU A 74 -5.21 0.09 9.74
N PRO A 75 -5.81 1.30 9.56
CA PRO A 75 -6.99 1.44 8.71
C PRO A 75 -6.68 1.01 7.27
N LEU A 76 -5.52 1.40 6.74
CA LEU A 76 -5.09 1.09 5.40
C LEU A 76 -4.83 -0.41 5.19
N ILE A 77 -4.18 -1.06 6.17
CA ILE A 77 -3.95 -2.52 6.13
C ILE A 77 -5.27 -3.28 6.21
N ASN A 78 -6.23 -2.80 7.00
CA ASN A 78 -7.54 -3.42 7.09
C ASN A 78 -8.32 -3.31 5.76
N ARG A 79 -8.21 -2.15 5.07
CA ARG A 79 -8.74 -1.98 3.71
C ARG A 79 -8.06 -2.93 2.72
N LEU A 80 -6.75 -3.06 2.81
CA LEU A 80 -5.96 -3.93 1.95
C LEU A 80 -6.28 -5.42 2.16
N ARG A 81 -6.59 -5.84 3.40
CA ARG A 81 -7.08 -7.19 3.72
C ARG A 81 -8.52 -7.45 3.26
N ALA A 82 -9.32 -6.40 3.04
CA ALA A 82 -10.73 -6.53 2.67
C ALA A 82 -10.97 -6.62 1.15
N VAL A 83 -9.91 -6.61 0.32
CA VAL A 83 -9.94 -6.53 -1.16
C VAL A 83 -9.81 -7.87 -1.89
#